data_AF-A0A4Y4K339-F1
#
_entry.id   AF-A0A4Y4K339-F1
#
_cell.length_a   1.000
_cell.length_b   1.000
_cell.length_c   1.000
_cell.angle_alpha   90.00
_cell.angle_beta   90.00
_cell.angle_gamma   90.00
#
_symmetry.space_group_name_H-M   'P 1'
#
loop_
_entity.id
_entity.type
_entity.pdbx_description
1 polymer ?
#
loop_
_entity_poly.entity_id
_entity_poly.type
_entity_poly.pdbx_seq_one_letter_code
_entity_poly.pdbx_strand_id
1 'polypeptide(L)'
;MTNHSETTGSFENGDIAYDGSAPEHQVTLRTPAELADALPYLLGYRPEDSIVLVALNGRGGRGRFGGRARLGIPASKDDWPFAARQLAHGLITGSERRGAKPEQMVAFLCQEPAADESGRDVVRRLEPLAQKLRTECGHLDVPVIEALCISDGRFWSYCCPTDGCCPDDGLPMGLPGTSVLAAAAAYAGVQVRGSLKELRARLLPWETAAALEQEIALDTAGLSLVPRILDEVERASVVEETLKLAERVMTRFAETPSLPGDARADLRDDQLLDHEEAAALILGLQDRTTRDRAAEWMEGDEEGPALRLWRALARRCVGPYGEHAAAPLTLAGWVAWSAGDQLEAREALAMALGADPDYLFARLLHQACNEGLDPESVRRCLRAERQGRARSKTADAGAVAAAVGTETPQDGPITRDDAAAGADAVATVPREAIGTDGGAAPTAPEPPSRPCRRRRVDGPVPVGSRPATSRTDGPCAGPSRTPGRPRTRTSGRGGPRRRGADKSGADRGSGAAGKRP
;
A
#
# COMPACT_ATOMS: atom_id res chain seq x y z
N MET A 1 -37.16 54.87 2.19
CA MET A 1 -36.99 54.64 3.65
C MET A 1 -36.75 53.15 3.80
N THR A 2 -35.63 52.67 4.34
CA THR A 2 -34.45 53.34 4.95
C THR A 2 -33.15 52.66 4.49
N ASN A 3 -31.99 53.32 4.69
CA ASN A 3 -30.70 52.94 4.11
C ASN A 3 -29.81 52.09 5.05
N HIS A 4 -28.64 51.73 4.53
CA HIS A 4 -27.56 50.89 5.11
C HIS A 4 -26.79 51.49 6.31
N SER A 5 -25.81 50.70 6.79
CA SER A 5 -24.65 51.06 7.64
C SER A 5 -24.92 51.22 9.15
N GLU A 6 -24.11 50.71 10.09
CA GLU A 6 -22.95 49.79 10.06
C GLU A 6 -22.81 49.12 11.48
N THR A 7 -21.81 48.35 11.93
CA THR A 7 -20.33 48.35 11.75
C THR A 7 -19.74 46.95 12.09
N THR A 8 -18.42 46.74 11.91
CA THR A 8 -17.70 45.46 12.14
C THR A 8 -17.33 45.13 13.59
N GLY A 9 -17.21 43.84 13.91
CA GLY A 9 -16.49 43.29 15.07
C GLY A 9 -15.79 41.97 14.70
N SER A 10 -14.63 41.70 15.31
CA SER A 10 -13.71 40.62 14.87
C SER A 10 -14.19 39.20 15.20
N PHE A 11 -13.94 38.26 14.29
CA PHE A 11 -13.95 36.82 14.58
C PHE A 11 -12.57 36.41 15.14
N GLU A 12 -12.43 36.40 16.47
CA GLU A 12 -11.34 35.69 17.12
C GLU A 12 -11.66 34.18 17.18
N ASN A 13 -10.65 33.33 16.99
CA ASN A 13 -10.84 31.88 17.10
C ASN A 13 -11.14 31.52 18.56
N GLY A 14 -12.31 30.95 18.81
CA GLY A 14 -12.69 30.47 20.13
C GLY A 14 -11.90 29.21 20.51
N ASP A 15 -10.87 29.36 21.34
CA ASP A 15 -10.22 28.25 22.02
C ASP A 15 -11.24 27.48 22.87
N ILE A 16 -11.66 26.30 22.40
CA ILE A 16 -12.49 25.39 23.19
C ILE A 16 -11.58 24.66 24.19
N ALA A 17 -11.22 25.37 25.25
CA ALA A 17 -10.52 24.83 26.41
C ALA A 17 -11.44 23.86 27.17
N TYR A 18 -11.45 22.60 26.75
CA TYR A 18 -12.19 21.53 27.42
C TYR A 18 -11.45 21.11 28.69
N ASP A 19 -11.69 21.83 29.80
CA ASP A 19 -11.24 21.42 31.13
C ASP A 19 -12.02 20.17 31.58
N GLY A 20 -11.50 19.02 31.16
CA GLY A 20 -12.09 17.70 31.33
C GLY A 20 -11.04 16.71 31.77
N SER A 21 -10.48 16.92 32.96
CA SER A 21 -9.46 16.07 33.60
C SER A 21 -10.00 14.66 33.95
N ALA A 22 -10.29 13.84 32.94
CA ALA A 22 -10.09 12.41 33.05
C ALA A 22 -8.60 12.15 33.36
N PRO A 23 -8.25 11.20 34.25
CA PRO A 23 -6.86 10.94 34.58
C PRO A 23 -6.11 10.42 33.34
N GLU A 24 -5.18 11.21 32.81
CA GLU A 24 -4.18 10.73 31.84
C GLU A 24 -3.50 9.49 32.43
N HIS A 25 -3.76 8.31 31.86
CA HIS A 25 -3.14 7.07 32.30
C HIS A 25 -1.68 7.03 31.79
N GLN A 26 -0.82 7.85 32.41
CA GLN A 26 0.57 8.05 32.01
C GLN A 26 1.42 6.82 32.34
N VAL A 27 1.42 5.84 31.44
CA VAL A 27 2.36 4.72 31.47
C VAL A 27 3.79 5.27 31.37
N THR A 28 4.63 4.92 32.33
CA THR A 28 6.05 5.31 32.37
C THR A 28 6.90 4.07 32.14
N LEU A 29 7.58 4.00 31.00
CA LEU A 29 8.53 2.93 30.68
C LEU A 29 9.91 3.25 31.28
N ARG A 30 10.58 2.25 31.84
CA ARG A 30 11.82 2.42 32.62
C ARG A 30 12.96 1.50 32.18
N THR A 31 12.69 0.45 31.41
CA THR A 31 13.68 -0.53 30.99
C THR A 31 13.69 -0.73 29.46
N PRO A 32 14.80 -1.23 28.88
CA PRO A 32 14.85 -1.63 27.48
C PRO A 32 13.79 -2.68 27.09
N ALA A 33 13.45 -3.59 28.01
CA ALA A 33 12.39 -4.58 27.81
C ALA A 33 11.01 -3.92 27.65
N GLU A 34 10.70 -2.95 28.52
CA GLU A 34 9.46 -2.16 28.44
C GLU A 34 9.42 -1.31 27.16
N LEU A 35 10.55 -0.79 26.67
CA LEU A 35 10.63 -0.08 25.39
C LEU A 35 10.38 -1.01 24.20
N ALA A 36 10.96 -2.22 24.19
CA ALA A 36 10.77 -3.20 23.12
C ALA A 36 9.31 -3.68 23.02
N ASP A 37 8.73 -4.08 24.15
CA ASP A 37 7.33 -4.53 24.21
C ASP A 37 6.33 -3.39 23.93
N ALA A 38 6.69 -2.14 24.25
CA ALA A 38 5.84 -1.00 23.96
C ALA A 38 5.70 -0.67 22.47
N LEU A 39 6.68 -1.03 21.64
CA LEU A 39 6.79 -0.57 20.26
C LEU A 39 5.54 -0.84 19.40
N PRO A 40 4.88 -2.02 19.44
CA PRO A 40 3.67 -2.26 18.65
C PRO A 40 2.49 -1.37 19.06
N TYR A 41 2.37 -1.04 20.35
CA TYR A 41 1.32 -0.17 20.88
C TYR A 41 1.54 1.31 20.53
N LEU A 42 2.80 1.73 20.39
CA LEU A 42 3.16 3.07 19.89
C LEU A 42 2.87 3.25 18.39
N LEU A 43 2.77 2.16 17.63
CA LEU A 43 2.59 2.15 16.18
C LEU A 43 1.19 1.70 15.71
N GLY A 44 0.47 0.89 16.50
CA GLY A 44 -0.80 0.26 16.13
C GLY A 44 -0.63 -1.08 15.38
N TYR A 45 0.58 -1.58 15.23
CA TYR A 45 0.92 -2.81 14.49
C TYR A 45 2.29 -3.36 14.91
N ARG A 46 2.59 -4.63 14.62
CA ARG A 46 3.96 -5.16 14.81
C ARG A 46 4.89 -4.73 13.66
N PRO A 47 5.95 -3.95 13.91
CA PRO A 47 6.93 -3.62 12.89
C PRO A 47 7.82 -4.82 12.55
N GLU A 48 8.03 -5.03 11.25
CA GLU A 48 8.95 -6.02 10.66
C GLU A 48 9.76 -5.33 9.56
N ASP A 49 10.96 -5.84 9.28
CA ASP A 49 11.92 -5.33 8.28
C ASP A 49 12.06 -3.79 8.25
N SER A 50 12.08 -3.15 9.43
CA SER A 50 11.99 -1.70 9.54
C SER A 50 12.81 -1.08 10.67
N ILE A 51 13.29 0.14 10.37
CA ILE A 51 13.88 1.09 11.31
C ILE A 51 12.74 1.95 11.86
N VAL A 52 12.66 2.14 13.16
CA VAL A 52 11.75 3.10 13.81
C VAL A 52 12.56 4.05 14.68
N LEU A 53 12.39 5.35 14.47
CA LEU A 53 12.86 6.38 15.39
C LEU A 53 11.67 6.98 16.13
N VAL A 54 11.82 7.09 17.45
CA VAL A 54 10.83 7.67 18.35
C VAL A 54 11.46 8.85 19.08
N ALA A 55 10.91 10.04 18.85
CA ALA A 55 11.34 11.27 19.50
C ALA A 55 10.94 11.30 20.98
N LEU A 56 11.81 11.86 21.82
CA LEU A 56 11.56 12.12 23.23
C LEU A 56 11.66 13.61 23.54
N ASN A 57 10.61 14.13 24.17
CA ASN A 57 10.47 15.54 24.54
C ASN A 57 10.36 15.65 26.08
N GLY A 58 11.27 16.36 26.75
CA GLY A 58 11.13 16.69 28.17
C GLY A 58 12.42 16.57 28.99
N ARG A 59 12.77 17.66 29.68
CA ARG A 59 14.00 17.79 30.47
C ARG A 59 13.98 16.95 31.74
N GLY A 60 15.18 16.63 32.24
CA GLY A 60 15.38 16.05 33.56
C GLY A 60 15.16 14.53 33.67
N GLY A 61 15.39 13.78 32.59
CA GLY A 61 15.34 12.31 32.61
C GLY A 61 13.93 11.72 32.62
N ARG A 62 12.92 12.48 32.17
CA ARG A 62 11.53 12.02 31.98
C ARG A 62 10.97 12.47 30.63
N GLY A 63 11.60 12.00 29.55
CA GLY A 63 11.11 12.26 28.19
C GLY A 63 9.72 11.64 27.98
N ARG A 64 8.78 12.43 27.45
CA ARG A 64 7.50 11.93 26.91
C ARG A 64 7.71 11.57 25.44
N PHE A 65 7.04 10.52 24.96
CA PHE A 65 7.06 10.16 23.54
C PHE A 65 6.39 11.24 22.69
N GLY A 66 7.10 11.68 21.64
CA GLY A 66 6.63 12.66 20.68
C GLY A 66 6.39 12.03 19.29
N GLY A 67 6.94 12.69 18.27
CA GLY A 67 6.88 12.23 16.88
C GLY A 67 7.51 10.84 16.69
N ARG A 68 7.01 10.11 15.69
CA ARG A 68 7.48 8.77 15.31
C ARG A 68 7.71 8.74 13.81
N ALA A 69 8.80 8.12 13.37
CA ALA A 69 9.09 7.91 11.96
C ALA A 69 9.59 6.48 11.74
N ARG A 70 9.14 5.85 10.64
CA ARG A 70 9.46 4.47 10.27
C ARG A 70 9.93 4.44 8.83
N LEU A 71 10.99 3.67 8.56
CA LEU A 71 11.50 3.38 7.22
C LEU A 71 11.77 1.88 7.10
N GLY A 72 11.61 1.28 5.92
CA GLY A 72 12.06 -0.10 5.70
C GLY A 72 13.59 -0.18 5.80
N ILE A 73 14.13 -1.30 6.29
CA ILE A 73 15.58 -1.55 6.26
C ILE A 73 15.99 -1.76 4.80
N PRO A 74 16.88 -0.94 4.21
CA PRO A 74 17.30 -1.14 2.82
C PRO A 74 18.08 -2.45 2.67
N ALA A 75 17.81 -3.19 1.59
CA ALA A 75 18.49 -4.45 1.31
C ALA A 75 20.01 -4.26 1.02
N SER A 76 20.39 -3.16 0.36
CA SER A 76 21.80 -2.80 0.20
C SER A 76 22.34 -2.07 1.44
N LYS A 77 23.54 -2.46 1.88
CA LYS A 77 24.26 -1.77 2.95
C LYS A 77 24.77 -0.39 2.55
N ASP A 78 24.86 -0.11 1.25
CA ASP A 78 25.33 1.17 0.73
C ASP A 78 24.28 2.28 0.87
N ASP A 79 22.99 1.92 0.92
CA ASP A 79 21.87 2.85 1.15
C ASP A 79 21.68 3.21 2.64
N TRP A 80 22.26 2.41 3.56
CA TRP A 80 22.10 2.59 5.01
C TRP A 80 22.48 3.98 5.55
N PRO A 81 23.55 4.66 5.07
CA PRO A 81 23.84 6.04 5.47
C PRO A 81 22.75 7.02 5.03
N PHE A 82 22.21 6.85 3.81
CA PHE A 82 21.16 7.70 3.27
C PHE A 82 19.82 7.48 3.98
N ALA A 83 19.44 6.23 4.23
CA ALA A 83 18.28 5.86 5.01
C ALA A 83 18.33 6.40 6.45
N ALA A 84 19.45 6.21 7.15
CA ALA A 84 19.63 6.71 8.51
C ALA A 84 19.56 8.25 8.56
N ARG A 85 20.23 8.92 7.62
CA ARG A 85 20.23 10.38 7.48
C ARG A 85 18.83 10.93 7.22
N GLN A 86 18.12 10.41 6.22
CA GLN A 86 16.76 10.87 5.90
C GLN A 86 15.79 10.67 7.07
N LEU A 87 15.85 9.52 7.74
CA LEU A 87 14.95 9.22 8.86
C LEU A 87 15.19 10.14 10.06
N ALA A 88 16.46 10.40 10.41
CA ALA A 88 16.83 11.33 11.46
C ALA A 88 16.42 12.78 11.13
N HIS A 89 16.83 13.30 9.97
CA HIS A 89 16.51 14.68 9.55
C HIS A 89 15.00 14.89 9.41
N GLY A 90 14.28 13.95 8.78
CA GLY A 90 12.83 14.04 8.58
C GLY A 90 12.05 14.07 9.89
N LEU A 91 12.43 13.25 10.88
CA LEU A 91 11.77 13.26 12.19
C LEU A 91 12.08 14.52 13.01
N ILE A 92 13.33 14.99 12.99
CA ILE A 92 13.77 16.16 13.75
C ILE A 92 13.15 17.43 13.15
N THR A 93 13.38 17.71 11.87
CA THR A 93 12.80 18.87 11.16
C THR A 93 11.28 18.83 11.13
N GLY A 94 10.67 17.64 11.00
CA GLY A 94 9.21 17.49 11.10
C GLY A 94 8.67 17.83 12.50
N SER A 95 9.43 17.60 13.56
CA SER A 95 9.02 17.90 14.94
C SER A 95 9.28 19.36 15.32
N GLU A 96 10.38 19.95 14.82
CA GLU A 96 10.64 21.40 14.88
C GLU A 96 9.48 22.20 14.25
N ARG A 97 9.01 21.79 13.06
CA ARG A 97 7.83 22.37 12.39
C ARG A 97 6.52 22.21 13.20
N ARG A 98 6.45 21.25 14.10
CA ARG A 98 5.31 21.01 15.02
C ARG A 98 5.53 21.64 16.41
N GLY A 99 6.53 22.51 16.55
CA GLY A 99 6.71 23.41 17.70
C GLY A 99 7.95 23.14 18.57
N ALA A 100 8.60 21.98 18.48
CA ALA A 100 9.77 21.69 19.30
C ALA A 100 10.75 20.68 18.67
N LYS A 101 12.04 21.02 18.69
CA LYS A 101 13.12 20.06 18.47
C LYS A 101 13.08 19.01 19.59
N PRO A 102 13.15 17.70 19.29
CA PRO A 102 13.23 16.68 20.33
C PRO A 102 14.57 16.78 21.05
N GLU A 103 14.59 16.49 22.36
CA GLU A 103 15.81 16.57 23.17
C GLU A 103 16.59 15.24 23.13
N GLN A 104 15.91 14.12 22.88
CA GLN A 104 16.47 12.77 22.85
C GLN A 104 15.71 11.89 21.84
N MET A 105 16.27 10.72 21.50
CA MET A 105 15.66 9.74 20.59
C MET A 105 15.79 8.31 21.14
N VAL A 106 14.83 7.44 20.79
CA VAL A 106 14.99 5.97 20.87
C VAL A 106 14.97 5.41 19.44
N ALA A 107 15.88 4.47 19.16
CA ALA A 107 15.93 3.76 17.88
C ALA A 107 15.54 2.29 18.07
N PHE A 108 14.77 1.75 17.12
CA PHE A 108 14.43 0.33 17.04
C PHE A 108 14.77 -0.17 15.63
N LEU A 109 15.37 -1.36 15.55
CA LEU A 109 15.66 -2.08 14.33
C LEU A 109 14.95 -3.44 14.42
N CYS A 110 13.85 -3.59 13.71
CA CYS A 110 12.97 -4.76 13.77
C CYS A 110 13.17 -5.60 12.50
N GLN A 111 13.66 -6.83 12.65
CA GLN A 111 13.86 -7.75 11.53
C GLN A 111 13.88 -9.19 12.05
N GLU A 112 13.04 -10.04 11.50
CA GLU A 112 13.10 -11.48 11.76
C GLU A 112 14.26 -12.13 10.97
N PRO A 113 14.87 -13.20 11.48
CA PRO A 113 15.97 -13.88 10.79
C PRO A 113 15.49 -14.60 9.53
N ALA A 114 16.40 -14.79 8.58
CA ALA A 114 16.23 -15.78 7.51
C ALA A 114 16.15 -17.22 8.08
N ALA A 115 15.67 -18.18 7.29
CA ALA A 115 15.46 -19.57 7.74
C ALA A 115 16.74 -20.33 8.17
N ASP A 116 17.90 -19.78 7.84
CA ASP A 116 19.25 -20.26 8.18
C ASP A 116 20.05 -19.26 9.06
N GLU A 117 19.44 -18.16 9.48
CA GLU A 117 20.04 -17.10 10.30
C GLU A 117 19.54 -17.17 11.77
N SER A 118 20.30 -16.65 12.73
CA SER A 118 19.83 -16.44 14.11
C SER A 118 19.63 -14.96 14.42
N GLY A 119 18.80 -14.61 15.41
CA GLY A 119 18.63 -13.22 15.83
C GLY A 119 19.95 -12.52 16.24
N ARG A 120 20.93 -13.28 16.73
CA ARG A 120 22.31 -12.80 17.02
C ARG A 120 23.07 -12.39 15.75
N ASP A 121 22.83 -13.06 14.64
CA ASP A 121 23.44 -12.73 13.34
C ASP A 121 22.75 -11.51 12.71
N VAL A 122 21.42 -11.38 12.87
CA VAL A 122 20.66 -10.16 12.52
C VAL A 122 21.23 -8.95 13.26
N VAL A 123 21.47 -9.06 14.58
CA VAL A 123 22.06 -7.99 15.41
C VAL A 123 23.44 -7.58 14.89
N ARG A 124 24.35 -8.54 14.67
CA ARG A 124 25.68 -8.29 14.10
C ARG A 124 25.62 -7.69 12.70
N ARG A 125 24.62 -8.08 11.90
CA ARG A 125 24.41 -7.58 10.55
C ARG A 125 23.94 -6.13 10.57
N LEU A 126 23.09 -5.74 11.52
CA LEU A 126 22.47 -4.42 11.65
C LEU A 126 23.21 -3.42 12.56
N GLU A 127 24.19 -3.85 13.35
CA GLU A 127 25.07 -2.99 14.16
C GLU A 127 25.61 -1.75 13.40
N PRO A 128 26.10 -1.84 12.14
CA PRO A 128 26.55 -0.67 11.40
C PRO A 128 25.45 0.33 11.03
N LEU A 129 24.19 -0.12 10.94
CA LEU A 129 23.02 0.73 10.72
C LEU A 129 22.59 1.42 12.02
N ALA A 130 22.56 0.67 13.14
CA ALA A 130 22.33 1.23 14.46
C ALA A 130 23.34 2.34 14.80
N GLN A 131 24.63 2.12 14.54
CA GLN A 131 25.66 3.14 14.77
C GLN A 131 25.51 4.34 13.82
N LYS A 132 25.12 4.15 12.55
CA LYS A 132 24.82 5.28 11.63
C LYS A 132 23.66 6.14 12.14
N LEU A 133 22.57 5.53 12.60
CA LEU A 133 21.42 6.24 13.18
C LEU A 133 21.84 7.08 14.39
N ARG A 134 22.62 6.51 15.31
CA ARG A 134 23.17 7.22 16.48
C ARG A 134 24.03 8.42 16.07
N THR A 135 24.91 8.24 15.09
CA THR A 135 25.82 9.30 14.60
C THR A 135 25.05 10.42 13.88
N GLU A 136 24.12 10.10 12.97
CA GLU A 136 23.34 11.11 12.23
C GLU A 136 22.41 11.92 13.16
N CYS A 137 21.82 11.30 14.18
CA CYS A 137 21.04 12.03 15.18
C CYS A 137 21.93 12.87 16.12
N GLY A 138 23.12 12.35 16.47
CA GLY A 138 24.13 13.08 17.25
C GLY A 138 24.69 14.31 16.54
N HIS A 139 24.88 14.25 15.21
CA HIS A 139 25.23 15.41 14.38
C HIS A 139 24.15 16.52 14.37
N LEU A 140 22.94 16.21 14.82
CA LEU A 140 21.81 17.14 14.92
C LEU A 140 21.51 17.51 16.38
N ASP A 141 22.42 17.26 17.33
CA ASP A 141 22.25 17.48 18.78
C ASP A 141 21.08 16.70 19.43
N VAL A 142 20.60 15.62 18.81
CA VAL A 142 19.53 14.78 19.36
C VAL A 142 20.09 13.38 19.66
N PRO A 143 20.70 13.15 20.83
CA PRO A 143 21.31 11.86 21.14
C PRO A 143 20.27 10.74 21.20
N VAL A 144 20.59 9.63 20.54
CA VAL A 144 19.88 8.34 20.72
C VAL A 144 20.30 7.77 22.07
N ILE A 145 19.38 7.73 23.03
CA ILE A 145 19.66 7.23 24.40
C ILE A 145 19.64 5.70 24.46
N GLU A 146 18.80 5.07 23.63
CA GLU A 146 18.65 3.62 23.55
C GLU A 146 18.42 3.23 22.08
N ALA A 147 19.06 2.14 21.67
CA ALA A 147 19.04 1.61 20.31
C ALA A 147 18.87 0.10 20.40
N LEU A 148 17.66 -0.39 20.09
CA LEU A 148 17.31 -1.80 20.24
C LEU A 148 17.27 -2.53 18.89
N CYS A 149 17.75 -3.76 18.88
CA CYS A 149 17.40 -4.75 17.86
C CYS A 149 16.25 -5.62 18.39
N ILE A 150 15.26 -5.93 17.55
CA ILE A 150 14.17 -6.87 17.85
C ILE A 150 14.12 -7.92 16.73
N SER A 151 14.21 -9.20 17.11
CA SER A 151 14.34 -10.37 16.22
C SER A 151 14.07 -11.66 16.99
N ASP A 152 13.45 -12.69 16.40
CA ASP A 152 13.20 -14.01 17.01
C ASP A 152 12.49 -13.92 18.39
N GLY A 153 11.51 -13.01 18.50
CA GLY A 153 10.80 -12.77 19.77
C GLY A 153 11.68 -12.23 20.92
N ARG A 154 12.90 -11.77 20.61
CA ARG A 154 13.94 -11.31 21.54
C ARG A 154 14.35 -9.88 21.24
N PHE A 155 15.08 -9.27 22.17
CA PHE A 155 15.71 -7.96 22.00
C PHE A 155 17.15 -7.90 22.51
N TRP A 156 17.92 -6.98 21.91
CA TRP A 156 19.30 -6.64 22.25
C TRP A 156 19.43 -5.11 22.30
N SER A 157 20.31 -4.56 23.14
CA SER A 157 20.64 -3.12 23.16
C SER A 157 22.04 -2.88 22.59
N TYR A 158 22.13 -2.01 21.59
CA TYR A 158 23.41 -1.46 21.11
C TYR A 158 23.95 -0.34 22.02
N CYS A 159 23.18 0.12 23.02
CA CYS A 159 23.60 1.14 23.98
C CYS A 159 24.15 0.58 25.30
N CYS A 160 24.14 -0.74 25.50
CA CYS A 160 24.64 -1.35 26.74
C CYS A 160 26.12 -0.99 26.98
N PRO A 161 26.49 -0.32 28.09
CA PRO A 161 27.85 0.17 28.32
C PRO A 161 28.79 -0.88 28.94
N THR A 162 28.33 -2.13 29.09
CA THR A 162 29.02 -3.17 29.85
C THR A 162 29.12 -4.44 29.01
N ASP A 163 30.34 -4.77 28.57
CA ASP A 163 30.64 -6.00 27.84
C ASP A 163 30.13 -7.24 28.59
N GLY A 164 29.36 -8.09 27.90
CA GLY A 164 28.77 -9.30 28.46
C GLY A 164 27.58 -9.11 29.41
N CYS A 165 27.06 -7.88 29.59
CA CYS A 165 25.86 -7.65 30.41
C CYS A 165 24.56 -8.04 29.70
N CYS A 166 24.51 -7.94 28.36
CA CYS A 166 23.46 -8.55 27.55
C CYS A 166 23.90 -9.94 27.10
N PRO A 167 23.04 -10.98 27.17
CA PRO A 167 23.34 -12.27 26.58
C PRO A 167 23.50 -12.19 25.06
N ASP A 168 24.45 -12.94 24.50
CA ASP A 168 24.64 -13.07 23.05
C ASP A 168 23.36 -13.52 22.32
N ASP A 169 22.59 -14.43 22.93
CA ASP A 169 21.31 -14.93 22.42
C ASP A 169 20.13 -13.99 22.68
N GLY A 170 20.38 -12.80 23.23
CA GLY A 170 19.36 -11.78 23.51
C GLY A 170 18.50 -12.07 24.74
N LEU A 171 17.72 -11.07 25.13
CA LEU A 171 16.71 -11.20 26.17
C LEU A 171 15.34 -11.50 25.52
N PRO A 172 14.56 -12.46 26.03
CA PRO A 172 13.22 -12.72 25.50
C PRO A 172 12.31 -11.50 25.77
N MET A 173 11.44 -11.18 24.81
CA MET A 173 10.34 -10.24 25.06
C MET A 173 9.29 -10.87 26.00
N GLY A 174 8.43 -10.02 26.57
CA GLY A 174 7.28 -10.48 27.34
C GLY A 174 6.27 -11.27 26.49
N LEU A 175 5.32 -11.94 27.15
CA LEU A 175 4.18 -12.51 26.43
C LEU A 175 3.36 -11.36 25.81
N PRO A 176 3.12 -11.35 24.49
CA PRO A 176 2.39 -10.25 23.85
C PRO A 176 1.02 -10.04 24.51
N GLY A 177 0.72 -8.79 24.86
CA GLY A 177 -0.52 -8.42 25.55
C GLY A 177 -0.45 -8.38 27.08
N THR A 178 0.64 -8.83 27.73
CA THR A 178 0.69 -8.91 29.21
C THR A 178 1.26 -7.68 29.93
N SER A 179 1.72 -6.65 29.20
CA SER A 179 2.38 -5.48 29.80
C SER A 179 1.42 -4.37 30.24
N VAL A 180 1.94 -3.43 31.03
CA VAL A 180 1.19 -2.23 31.46
C VAL A 180 0.78 -1.36 30.27
N LEU A 181 1.63 -1.25 29.23
CA LEU A 181 1.23 -0.51 28.03
C LEU A 181 0.22 -1.29 27.19
N ALA A 182 0.31 -2.61 27.12
CA ALA A 182 -0.71 -3.43 26.46
C ALA A 182 -2.09 -3.26 27.10
N ALA A 183 -2.16 -3.28 28.44
CA ALA A 183 -3.40 -3.05 29.18
C ALA A 183 -3.95 -1.62 28.97
N ALA A 184 -3.08 -0.61 29.01
CA ALA A 184 -3.47 0.79 28.77
C ALA A 184 -3.92 1.03 27.32
N ALA A 185 -3.26 0.41 26.34
CA ALA A 185 -3.62 0.46 24.93
C ALA A 185 -4.99 -0.20 24.68
N ALA A 186 -5.23 -1.38 25.25
CA ALA A 186 -6.52 -2.05 25.18
C ALA A 186 -7.65 -1.22 25.83
N TYR A 187 -7.39 -0.59 26.99
CA TYR A 187 -8.33 0.33 27.64
C TYR A 187 -8.63 1.57 26.78
N ALA A 188 -7.62 2.10 26.08
CA ALA A 188 -7.76 3.19 25.11
C ALA A 188 -8.31 2.77 23.74
N GLY A 189 -8.75 1.51 23.57
CA GLY A 189 -9.29 0.99 22.30
C GLY A 189 -8.25 0.78 21.18
N VAL A 190 -6.96 0.91 21.47
CA VAL A 190 -5.88 0.74 20.50
C VAL A 190 -5.71 -0.75 20.17
N GLN A 191 -6.26 -1.15 19.02
CA GLN A 191 -6.05 -2.47 18.46
C GLN A 191 -4.69 -2.53 17.76
N VAL A 192 -3.73 -3.26 18.35
CA VAL A 192 -2.51 -3.64 17.64
C VAL A 192 -2.89 -4.68 16.58
N ARG A 193 -2.79 -4.28 15.31
CA ARG A 193 -2.96 -5.18 14.16
C ARG A 193 -1.84 -6.22 14.10
N GLY A 194 -2.00 -7.20 13.21
CA GLY A 194 -0.95 -8.14 12.83
C GLY A 194 0.29 -7.45 12.25
N SER A 195 1.13 -8.24 11.59
CA SER A 195 2.36 -7.72 11.00
C SER A 195 2.12 -6.92 9.71
N LEU A 196 3.07 -6.05 9.39
CA LEU A 196 3.11 -5.37 8.10
C LEU A 196 3.21 -6.35 6.92
N LYS A 197 3.89 -7.48 7.10
CA LYS A 197 4.02 -8.53 6.09
C LYS A 197 2.71 -9.26 5.88
N GLU A 198 1.98 -9.56 6.95
CA GLU A 198 0.61 -10.08 6.89
C GLU A 198 -0.31 -9.10 6.14
N LEU A 199 -0.25 -7.81 6.45
CA LEU A 199 -1.04 -6.76 5.77
C LEU A 199 -0.70 -6.65 4.28
N ARG A 200 0.59 -6.61 3.92
CA ARG A 200 1.06 -6.55 2.52
C ARG A 200 0.71 -7.81 1.73
N ALA A 201 0.72 -8.99 2.35
CA ALA A 201 0.33 -10.26 1.70
C ALA A 201 -1.14 -10.25 1.21
N ARG A 202 -1.99 -9.37 1.73
CA ARG A 202 -3.37 -9.16 1.26
C ARG A 202 -3.45 -8.37 -0.05
N LEU A 203 -2.35 -7.72 -0.45
CA LEU A 203 -2.24 -6.80 -1.59
C LEU A 203 -1.21 -7.24 -2.65
N LEU A 204 -0.30 -8.17 -2.31
CA LEU A 204 0.71 -8.69 -3.23
C LEU A 204 0.08 -9.58 -4.32
N PRO A 205 0.58 -9.52 -5.57
CA PRO A 205 0.16 -10.43 -6.64
C PRO A 205 0.31 -11.91 -6.27
N TRP A 206 -0.56 -12.77 -6.82
CA TRP A 206 -0.45 -14.22 -6.61
C TRP A 206 0.84 -14.79 -7.24
N GLU A 207 1.60 -15.55 -6.46
CA GLU A 207 2.71 -16.41 -6.93
C GLU A 207 2.27 -17.87 -7.17
N THR A 208 0.95 -18.10 -7.27
CA THR A 208 0.37 -19.46 -7.39
C THR A 208 0.10 -19.84 -8.85
N ALA A 209 -0.23 -21.12 -9.11
CA ALA A 209 -0.58 -21.57 -10.46
C ALA A 209 -1.74 -20.80 -11.12
N ALA A 210 -2.67 -20.25 -10.32
CA ALA A 210 -3.78 -19.43 -10.82
C ALA A 210 -3.33 -18.08 -11.42
N ALA A 211 -2.10 -17.65 -11.15
CA ALA A 211 -1.51 -16.47 -11.80
C ALA A 211 -1.40 -16.67 -13.32
N LEU A 212 -1.10 -17.87 -13.80
CA LEU A 212 -0.98 -18.14 -15.24
C LEU A 212 -2.35 -18.05 -15.95
N GLU A 213 -3.42 -18.50 -15.31
CA GLU A 213 -4.78 -18.39 -15.83
C GLU A 213 -5.25 -16.92 -15.83
N GLN A 214 -4.86 -16.15 -14.82
CA GLN A 214 -5.10 -14.71 -14.76
C GLN A 214 -4.28 -13.89 -15.78
N GLU A 215 -3.04 -14.30 -16.08
CA GLU A 215 -2.17 -13.70 -17.10
C GLU A 215 -2.73 -13.92 -18.52
N ILE A 216 -3.20 -15.14 -18.82
CA ILE A 216 -3.89 -15.46 -20.09
C ILE A 216 -5.17 -14.62 -20.25
N ALA A 217 -5.93 -14.39 -19.16
CA ALA A 217 -7.11 -13.53 -19.20
C ALA A 217 -6.74 -12.05 -19.41
N LEU A 218 -5.65 -11.58 -18.81
CA LEU A 218 -5.12 -10.22 -19.00
C LEU A 218 -4.64 -9.98 -20.44
N ASP A 219 -3.91 -10.91 -21.05
CA ASP A 219 -3.53 -10.84 -22.47
C ASP A 219 -4.76 -10.81 -23.39
N THR A 220 -5.73 -11.70 -23.13
CA THR A 220 -6.96 -11.82 -23.93
C THR A 220 -7.83 -10.56 -23.86
N ALA A 221 -8.00 -10.01 -22.65
CA ALA A 221 -8.68 -8.74 -22.43
C ALA A 221 -7.86 -7.56 -22.98
N GLY A 222 -6.52 -7.61 -22.93
CA GLY A 222 -5.62 -6.60 -23.46
C GLY A 222 -5.78 -6.40 -24.96
N LEU A 223 -5.78 -7.51 -25.71
CA LEU A 223 -5.99 -7.54 -27.16
C LEU A 223 -7.34 -6.96 -27.62
N SER A 224 -8.35 -6.94 -26.74
CA SER A 224 -9.71 -6.48 -27.06
C SER A 224 -10.07 -5.11 -26.48
N LEU A 225 -9.57 -4.76 -25.29
CA LEU A 225 -9.88 -3.51 -24.61
C LEU A 225 -8.90 -2.38 -24.88
N VAL A 226 -7.59 -2.65 -24.99
CA VAL A 226 -6.59 -1.58 -25.20
C VAL A 226 -6.85 -0.76 -26.47
N PRO A 227 -7.21 -1.35 -27.63
CA PRO A 227 -7.60 -0.56 -28.81
C PRO A 227 -8.81 0.36 -28.55
N ARG A 228 -9.82 -0.14 -27.82
CA ARG A 228 -11.07 0.57 -27.51
C ARG A 228 -10.88 1.68 -26.48
N ILE A 229 -9.92 1.54 -25.57
CA ILE A 229 -9.51 2.57 -24.61
C ILE A 229 -8.72 3.69 -25.31
N LEU A 230 -7.91 3.36 -26.33
CA LEU A 230 -7.14 4.35 -27.08
C LEU A 230 -8.01 5.15 -28.07
N ASP A 231 -9.06 4.55 -28.64
CA ASP A 231 -10.05 5.24 -29.46
C ASP A 231 -10.87 6.28 -28.66
N GLU A 232 -11.15 7.45 -29.26
CA GLU A 232 -11.84 8.55 -28.56
C GLU A 232 -13.36 8.36 -28.44
N VAL A 233 -13.97 7.56 -29.32
CA VAL A 233 -15.41 7.28 -29.33
C VAL A 233 -15.73 6.09 -28.44
N GLU A 234 -14.98 4.99 -28.57
CA GLU A 234 -15.23 3.78 -27.80
C GLU A 234 -14.81 3.87 -26.33
N ARG A 235 -13.85 4.73 -25.97
CA ARG A 235 -13.43 4.94 -24.56
C ARG A 235 -14.61 5.24 -23.64
N ALA A 236 -15.57 6.05 -24.09
CA ALA A 236 -16.77 6.37 -23.30
C ALA A 236 -17.67 5.14 -23.04
N SER A 237 -17.70 4.19 -23.98
CA SER A 237 -18.38 2.90 -23.79
C SER A 237 -17.61 2.02 -22.80
N VAL A 238 -16.28 1.88 -22.97
CA VAL A 238 -15.44 1.08 -22.07
C VAL A 238 -15.52 1.56 -20.63
N VAL A 239 -15.44 2.87 -20.37
CA VAL A 239 -15.58 3.46 -19.02
C VAL A 239 -16.89 3.02 -18.36
N GLU A 240 -18.00 3.04 -19.09
CA GLU A 240 -19.31 2.68 -18.56
C GLU A 240 -19.52 1.14 -18.50
N GLU A 241 -18.92 0.36 -19.40
CA GLU A 241 -18.86 -1.10 -19.35
C GLU A 241 -18.09 -1.59 -18.10
N THR A 242 -16.89 -1.05 -17.87
CA THR A 242 -16.03 -1.38 -16.72
C THR A 242 -16.70 -1.01 -15.40
N LEU A 243 -17.31 0.18 -15.30
CA LEU A 243 -17.97 0.60 -14.05
C LEU A 243 -19.23 -0.23 -13.75
N LYS A 244 -20.04 -0.56 -14.76
CA LYS A 244 -21.17 -1.50 -14.59
C LYS A 244 -20.71 -2.90 -14.20
N LEU A 245 -19.52 -3.33 -14.62
CA LEU A 245 -18.93 -4.60 -14.17
C LEU A 245 -18.50 -4.50 -12.70
N ALA A 246 -17.82 -3.42 -12.31
CA ALA A 246 -17.41 -3.19 -10.92
C ALA A 246 -18.62 -3.11 -9.99
N GLU A 247 -19.69 -2.40 -10.37
CA GLU A 247 -20.96 -2.34 -9.62
C GLU A 247 -21.57 -3.73 -9.39
N ARG A 248 -21.64 -4.60 -10.42
CA ARG A 248 -22.13 -5.98 -10.27
C ARG A 248 -21.28 -6.81 -9.31
N VAL A 249 -19.96 -6.66 -9.37
CA VAL A 249 -19.02 -7.37 -8.50
C VAL A 249 -19.07 -6.84 -7.06
N MET A 250 -19.21 -5.53 -6.85
CA MET A 250 -19.44 -4.94 -5.53
C MET A 250 -20.74 -5.43 -4.90
N THR A 251 -21.83 -5.57 -5.66
CA THR A 251 -23.07 -6.18 -5.15
C THR A 251 -22.84 -7.64 -4.71
N ARG A 252 -22.13 -8.44 -5.52
CA ARG A 252 -21.73 -9.82 -5.18
C ARG A 252 -20.89 -9.89 -3.89
N PHE A 253 -20.02 -8.90 -3.66
CA PHE A 253 -19.30 -8.76 -2.40
C PHE A 253 -20.21 -8.33 -1.23
N ALA A 254 -21.10 -7.37 -1.42
CA ALA A 254 -22.02 -6.88 -0.40
C ALA A 254 -23.00 -7.96 0.09
N GLU A 255 -23.54 -8.77 -0.83
CA GLU A 255 -24.38 -9.93 -0.54
C GLU A 255 -23.63 -11.05 0.21
N THR A 256 -22.30 -11.10 0.10
CA THR A 256 -21.47 -12.14 0.73
C THR A 256 -20.91 -11.68 2.08
N PRO A 257 -21.32 -12.30 3.22
CA PRO A 257 -20.87 -11.89 4.55
C PRO A 257 -19.34 -11.87 4.69
N SER A 258 -18.82 -10.69 5.03
CA SER A 258 -17.40 -10.46 5.28
C SER A 258 -16.92 -11.25 6.50
N LEU A 259 -15.72 -11.84 6.41
CA LEU A 259 -15.05 -12.51 7.52
C LEU A 259 -13.96 -11.57 8.10
N PRO A 260 -13.76 -11.50 9.43
CA PRO A 260 -12.79 -10.58 10.02
C PRO A 260 -11.32 -10.93 9.68
N GLY A 261 -10.75 -10.22 8.73
CA GLY A 261 -9.31 -9.88 8.69
C GLY A 261 -8.30 -11.02 8.50
N ASP A 262 -8.71 -12.24 8.14
CA ASP A 262 -7.80 -13.35 7.87
C ASP A 262 -7.61 -13.59 6.36
N ALA A 263 -6.52 -14.28 5.99
CA ALA A 263 -6.24 -14.62 4.59
C ALA A 263 -7.30 -15.55 3.95
N ARG A 264 -8.22 -16.14 4.73
CA ARG A 264 -9.35 -16.92 4.19
C ARG A 264 -10.46 -16.00 3.71
N ALA A 265 -10.65 -14.84 4.34
CA ALA A 265 -11.53 -13.79 3.82
C ALA A 265 -11.05 -13.34 2.43
N ASP A 266 -9.76 -13.07 2.29
CA ASP A 266 -9.16 -12.69 1.00
C ASP A 266 -9.25 -13.81 -0.05
N LEU A 267 -8.96 -15.07 0.31
CA LEU A 267 -9.10 -16.21 -0.60
C LEU A 267 -10.56 -16.49 -1.00
N ARG A 268 -11.53 -16.21 -0.11
CA ARG A 268 -12.95 -16.31 -0.43
C ARG A 268 -13.39 -15.17 -1.34
N ASP A 269 -12.90 -13.96 -1.09
CA ASP A 269 -13.16 -12.81 -1.96
C ASP A 269 -12.53 -13.01 -3.34
N ASP A 270 -11.39 -13.69 -3.41
CA ASP A 270 -10.77 -14.14 -4.66
C ASP A 270 -11.60 -15.23 -5.37
N GLN A 271 -12.43 -16.01 -4.67
CA GLN A 271 -13.37 -16.96 -5.30
C GLN A 271 -14.68 -16.31 -5.77
N LEU A 272 -14.88 -15.01 -5.51
CA LEU A 272 -16.07 -14.26 -5.96
C LEU A 272 -15.83 -13.46 -7.25
N LEU A 273 -14.66 -13.57 -7.89
CA LEU A 273 -14.28 -12.73 -9.03
C LEU A 273 -13.54 -13.55 -10.10
N ASP A 274 -14.16 -13.69 -11.27
CA ASP A 274 -13.60 -14.50 -12.37
C ASP A 274 -12.39 -13.82 -13.03
N HIS A 275 -11.51 -14.60 -13.67
CA HIS A 275 -10.28 -14.07 -14.28
C HIS A 275 -10.55 -13.08 -15.42
N GLU A 276 -11.59 -13.30 -16.23
CA GLU A 276 -12.03 -12.39 -17.29
C GLU A 276 -12.61 -11.09 -16.72
N GLU A 277 -13.46 -11.19 -15.68
CA GLU A 277 -14.01 -10.02 -15.00
C GLU A 277 -12.89 -9.15 -14.42
N ALA A 278 -11.93 -9.77 -13.73
CA ALA A 278 -10.81 -9.05 -13.16
C ALA A 278 -9.89 -8.43 -14.21
N ALA A 279 -9.60 -9.13 -15.31
CA ALA A 279 -8.77 -8.61 -16.39
C ALA A 279 -9.41 -7.36 -17.03
N ALA A 280 -10.72 -7.40 -17.29
CA ALA A 280 -11.48 -6.26 -17.80
C ALA A 280 -11.50 -5.07 -16.81
N LEU A 281 -11.55 -5.33 -15.50
CA LEU A 281 -11.48 -4.30 -14.47
C LEU A 281 -10.06 -3.70 -14.35
N ILE A 282 -9.01 -4.51 -14.31
CA ILE A 282 -7.61 -4.06 -14.19
C ILE A 282 -7.22 -3.17 -15.37
N LEU A 283 -7.60 -3.55 -16.60
CA LEU A 283 -7.33 -2.77 -17.81
C LEU A 283 -8.20 -1.51 -17.90
N GLY A 284 -9.50 -1.61 -17.61
CA GLY A 284 -10.40 -0.46 -17.65
C GLY A 284 -10.08 0.62 -16.59
N LEU A 285 -9.51 0.22 -15.45
CA LEU A 285 -9.01 1.13 -14.40
C LEU A 285 -7.76 1.93 -14.79
N GLN A 286 -7.11 1.61 -15.92
CA GLN A 286 -6.01 2.43 -16.45
C GLN A 286 -6.53 3.71 -17.11
N ASP A 287 -7.81 3.77 -17.53
CA ASP A 287 -8.42 5.04 -17.90
C ASP A 287 -8.69 5.90 -16.65
N ARG A 288 -8.26 7.16 -16.72
CA ARG A 288 -8.38 8.11 -15.62
C ARG A 288 -9.84 8.39 -15.25
N THR A 289 -10.75 8.42 -16.21
CA THR A 289 -12.19 8.67 -15.99
C THR A 289 -12.86 7.50 -15.29
N THR A 290 -12.51 6.26 -15.66
CA THR A 290 -12.93 5.04 -14.94
C THR A 290 -12.47 5.09 -13.49
N ARG A 291 -11.17 5.33 -13.27
CA ARG A 291 -10.59 5.38 -11.93
C ARG A 291 -11.16 6.50 -11.06
N ASP A 292 -11.31 7.71 -11.60
CA ASP A 292 -11.78 8.87 -10.84
C ASP A 292 -13.28 8.75 -10.51
N ARG A 293 -14.07 7.99 -11.30
CA ARG A 293 -15.42 7.53 -10.92
C ARG A 293 -15.38 6.40 -9.89
N ALA A 294 -14.48 5.43 -10.02
CA ALA A 294 -14.33 4.33 -9.05
C ALA A 294 -13.86 4.82 -7.65
N ALA A 295 -13.16 5.96 -7.58
CA ALA A 295 -12.80 6.63 -6.33
C ALA A 295 -13.99 7.26 -5.58
N GLU A 296 -15.17 7.34 -6.21
CA GLU A 296 -16.42 7.82 -5.58
C GLU A 296 -17.04 6.79 -4.59
N TRP A 297 -16.54 5.55 -4.57
CA TRP A 297 -17.02 4.44 -3.73
C TRP A 297 -16.18 4.29 -2.45
N MET A 298 -16.23 5.29 -1.57
CA MET A 298 -15.38 5.41 -0.36
C MET A 298 -16.13 5.71 0.94
N GLU A 299 -17.46 5.57 0.94
CA GLU A 299 -18.35 5.96 2.05
C GLU A 299 -19.57 5.04 2.16
N GLY A 300 -20.08 4.87 3.39
CA GLY A 300 -21.31 4.13 3.66
C GLY A 300 -21.23 2.66 3.23
N ASP A 301 -22.33 2.14 2.70
CA ASP A 301 -22.44 0.73 2.30
C ASP A 301 -21.54 0.36 1.10
N GLU A 302 -21.03 1.36 0.35
CA GLU A 302 -20.10 1.15 -0.78
C GLU A 302 -18.65 0.86 -0.29
N GLU A 303 -18.25 1.36 0.89
CA GLU A 303 -16.86 1.34 1.39
C GLU A 303 -16.27 -0.08 1.53
N GLY A 304 -16.98 -0.95 2.25
CA GLY A 304 -16.53 -2.32 2.53
C GLY A 304 -16.40 -3.20 1.27
N PRO A 305 -17.42 -3.27 0.40
CA PRO A 305 -17.35 -3.96 -0.88
C PRO A 305 -16.28 -3.41 -1.83
N ALA A 306 -16.13 -2.09 -1.93
CA ALA A 306 -15.11 -1.47 -2.77
C ALA A 306 -13.69 -1.85 -2.31
N LEU A 307 -13.40 -1.75 -1.01
CA LEU A 307 -12.09 -2.13 -0.47
C LEU A 307 -11.77 -3.62 -0.66
N ARG A 308 -12.77 -4.51 -0.64
CA ARG A 308 -12.61 -5.94 -0.96
C ARG A 308 -12.27 -6.15 -2.44
N LEU A 309 -13.00 -5.48 -3.34
CA LEU A 309 -12.71 -5.50 -4.77
C LEU A 309 -11.29 -4.97 -5.09
N TRP A 310 -10.88 -3.84 -4.52
CA TRP A 310 -9.57 -3.25 -4.79
C TRP A 310 -8.39 -4.13 -4.33
N ARG A 311 -8.52 -4.80 -3.17
CA ARG A 311 -7.56 -5.84 -2.75
C ARG A 311 -7.53 -7.03 -3.74
N ALA A 312 -8.70 -7.53 -4.14
CA ALA A 312 -8.83 -8.68 -5.04
C ALA A 312 -8.27 -8.40 -6.46
N LEU A 313 -8.36 -7.16 -6.96
CA LEU A 313 -7.72 -6.74 -8.21
C LEU A 313 -6.21 -6.55 -8.07
N ALA A 314 -5.73 -5.98 -6.95
CA ALA A 314 -4.29 -5.84 -6.70
C ALA A 314 -3.57 -7.19 -6.69
N ARG A 315 -4.14 -8.21 -6.01
CA ARG A 315 -3.63 -9.59 -6.00
C ARG A 315 -3.61 -10.28 -7.38
N ARG A 316 -4.36 -9.75 -8.36
CA ARG A 316 -4.46 -10.28 -9.73
C ARG A 316 -3.60 -9.55 -10.76
N CYS A 317 -2.88 -8.49 -10.37
CA CYS A 317 -1.94 -7.78 -11.24
C CYS A 317 -0.62 -8.57 -11.31
N VAL A 318 -0.67 -9.73 -11.97
CA VAL A 318 0.38 -10.76 -12.00
C VAL A 318 1.33 -10.61 -13.20
N GLY A 319 2.52 -11.19 -13.08
CA GLY A 319 3.47 -11.30 -14.19
C GLY A 319 3.85 -9.94 -14.79
N PRO A 320 3.80 -9.76 -16.12
CA PRO A 320 4.06 -8.49 -16.80
C PRO A 320 3.15 -7.33 -16.36
N TYR A 321 1.97 -7.62 -15.79
CA TYR A 321 0.96 -6.62 -15.43
C TYR A 321 1.18 -6.02 -14.03
N GLY A 322 2.33 -6.25 -13.39
CA GLY A 322 2.65 -5.70 -12.06
C GLY A 322 2.50 -4.17 -11.94
N GLU A 323 2.90 -3.42 -12.98
CA GLU A 323 2.74 -1.95 -13.02
C GLU A 323 1.25 -1.52 -12.95
N HIS A 324 0.34 -2.34 -13.52
CA HIS A 324 -1.10 -2.05 -13.54
C HIS A 324 -1.72 -2.10 -12.14
N ALA A 325 -1.02 -2.68 -11.16
CA ALA A 325 -1.42 -2.70 -9.75
C ALA A 325 -1.50 -1.30 -9.13
N ALA A 326 -0.80 -0.30 -9.68
CA ALA A 326 -0.80 1.06 -9.16
C ALA A 326 -2.23 1.65 -9.03
N ALA A 327 -3.12 1.39 -9.98
CA ALA A 327 -4.51 1.84 -9.93
C ALA A 327 -5.34 1.19 -8.78
N PRO A 328 -5.52 -0.14 -8.70
CA PRO A 328 -6.26 -0.77 -7.60
C PRO A 328 -5.59 -0.61 -6.23
N LEU A 329 -4.24 -0.57 -6.14
CA LEU A 329 -3.55 -0.27 -4.87
C LEU A 329 -3.82 1.16 -4.39
N THR A 330 -3.88 2.14 -5.31
CA THR A 330 -4.25 3.52 -4.96
C THR A 330 -5.71 3.61 -4.49
N LEU A 331 -6.63 2.90 -5.14
CA LEU A 331 -8.04 2.87 -4.75
C LEU A 331 -8.25 2.15 -3.40
N ALA A 332 -7.55 1.03 -3.15
CA ALA A 332 -7.54 0.37 -1.85
C ALA A 332 -7.03 1.32 -0.76
N GLY A 333 -5.92 2.03 -1.02
CA GLY A 333 -5.35 3.00 -0.09
C GLY A 333 -6.25 4.22 0.17
N TRP A 334 -6.95 4.71 -0.86
CA TRP A 334 -7.93 5.80 -0.75
C TRP A 334 -9.14 5.41 0.12
N VAL A 335 -9.73 4.23 -0.11
CA VAL A 335 -10.87 3.74 0.67
C VAL A 335 -10.45 3.41 2.10
N ALA A 336 -9.28 2.78 2.31
CA ALA A 336 -8.73 2.53 3.64
C ALA A 336 -8.49 3.83 4.44
N TRP A 337 -7.95 4.89 3.79
CA TRP A 337 -7.75 6.19 4.45
C TRP A 337 -9.09 6.84 4.82
N SER A 338 -10.08 6.74 3.91
CA SER A 338 -11.45 7.21 4.10
C SER A 338 -12.15 6.50 5.27
N ALA A 339 -11.93 5.19 5.43
CA ALA A 339 -12.39 4.38 6.55
C ALA A 339 -11.66 4.66 7.88
N GLY A 340 -10.58 5.45 7.86
CA GLY A 340 -9.74 5.76 9.01
C GLY A 340 -8.58 4.77 9.25
N ASP A 341 -8.42 3.73 8.43
CA ASP A 341 -7.29 2.80 8.50
C ASP A 341 -6.05 3.44 7.83
N GLN A 342 -5.43 4.38 8.55
CA GLN A 342 -4.21 5.08 8.12
C GLN A 342 -3.03 4.14 7.86
N LEU A 343 -3.05 2.93 8.43
CA LEU A 343 -1.98 1.94 8.26
C LEU A 343 -2.10 1.27 6.90
N GLU A 344 -3.25 0.68 6.60
CA GLU A 344 -3.52 0.05 5.30
C GLU A 344 -3.48 1.09 4.18
N ALA A 345 -3.96 2.31 4.41
CA ALA A 345 -3.80 3.44 3.51
C ALA A 345 -2.34 3.67 3.09
N ARG A 346 -1.44 3.89 4.07
CA ARG A 346 -0.03 4.21 3.81
C ARG A 346 0.70 3.05 3.15
N GLU A 347 0.44 1.81 3.56
CA GLU A 347 1.11 0.65 2.96
C GLU A 347 0.60 0.35 1.55
N ALA A 348 -0.71 0.44 1.27
CA ALA A 348 -1.25 0.26 -0.08
C ALA A 348 -0.75 1.36 -1.03
N LEU A 349 -0.70 2.62 -0.58
CA LEU A 349 -0.14 3.73 -1.37
C LEU A 349 1.37 3.59 -1.59
N ALA A 350 2.12 3.11 -0.58
CA ALA A 350 3.55 2.81 -0.75
C ALA A 350 3.80 1.64 -1.71
N MET A 351 2.93 0.63 -1.74
CA MET A 351 2.96 -0.45 -2.73
C MET A 351 2.58 0.06 -4.13
N ALA A 352 1.61 0.96 -4.26
CA ALA A 352 1.26 1.58 -5.54
C ALA A 352 2.47 2.34 -6.14
N LEU A 353 3.20 3.08 -5.31
CA LEU A 353 4.46 3.76 -5.69
C LEU A 353 5.65 2.82 -5.92
N GLY A 354 5.55 1.57 -5.48
CA GLY A 354 6.49 0.51 -5.83
C GLY A 354 6.19 -0.15 -7.18
N ALA A 355 4.93 -0.09 -7.64
CA ALA A 355 4.49 -0.56 -8.95
C ALA A 355 4.67 0.50 -10.05
N ASP A 356 4.30 1.76 -9.78
CA ASP A 356 4.60 2.92 -10.62
C ASP A 356 5.02 4.11 -9.73
N PRO A 357 6.32 4.47 -9.68
CA PRO A 357 6.84 5.60 -8.91
C PRO A 357 6.30 6.97 -9.34
N ASP A 358 5.82 7.12 -10.58
CA ASP A 358 5.30 8.38 -11.12
C ASP A 358 3.76 8.47 -11.08
N TYR A 359 3.08 7.46 -10.51
CA TYR A 359 1.61 7.43 -10.39
C TYR A 359 1.07 8.58 -9.53
N LEU A 360 0.74 9.70 -10.19
CA LEU A 360 0.46 10.99 -9.55
C LEU A 360 -0.60 10.93 -8.44
N PHE A 361 -1.63 10.10 -8.61
CA PHE A 361 -2.70 9.98 -7.61
C PHE A 361 -2.22 9.26 -6.34
N ALA A 362 -1.39 8.22 -6.47
CA ALA A 362 -0.71 7.60 -5.33
C ALA A 362 0.24 8.58 -4.64
N ARG A 363 1.01 9.36 -5.41
CA ARG A 363 1.95 10.36 -4.86
C ARG A 363 1.25 11.41 -4.01
N LEU A 364 0.16 11.99 -4.53
CA LEU A 364 -0.63 13.02 -3.83
C LEU A 364 -1.31 12.48 -2.58
N LEU A 365 -1.96 11.31 -2.65
CA LEU A 365 -2.58 10.68 -1.49
C LEU A 365 -1.52 10.25 -0.45
N HIS A 366 -0.40 9.67 -0.87
CA HIS A 366 0.67 9.28 0.04
C HIS A 366 1.28 10.48 0.76
N GLN A 367 1.44 11.62 0.08
CA GLN A 367 1.88 12.86 0.72
C GLN A 367 0.83 13.35 1.75
N ALA A 368 -0.45 13.45 1.36
CA ALA A 368 -1.52 13.90 2.24
C ALA A 368 -1.67 13.01 3.50
N CYS A 369 -1.61 11.69 3.32
CA CYS A 369 -1.60 10.69 4.39
C CYS A 369 -0.42 10.84 5.36
N ASN A 370 0.75 11.32 4.90
CA ASN A 370 1.96 11.47 5.73
C ASN A 370 2.09 12.86 6.36
N GLU A 371 1.56 13.90 5.72
CA GLU A 371 1.44 15.26 6.30
C GLU A 371 0.34 15.34 7.36
N GLY A 372 -0.61 14.41 7.36
CA GLY A 372 -1.68 14.33 8.35
C GLY A 372 -2.89 15.19 8.00
N LEU A 373 -3.17 15.36 6.70
CA LEU A 373 -4.36 16.06 6.23
C LEU A 373 -5.64 15.26 6.55
N ASP A 374 -6.78 15.94 6.54
CA ASP A 374 -8.10 15.33 6.72
C ASP A 374 -8.64 14.81 5.37
N PRO A 375 -8.96 13.50 5.21
CA PRO A 375 -9.54 12.96 3.99
C PRO A 375 -10.87 13.61 3.57
N GLU A 376 -11.62 14.25 4.47
CA GLU A 376 -12.82 15.02 4.10
C GLU A 376 -12.55 16.14 3.08
N SER A 377 -11.31 16.66 3.03
CA SER A 377 -10.91 17.63 2.01
C SER A 377 -10.99 17.06 0.59
N VAL A 378 -10.65 15.78 0.43
CA VAL A 378 -10.71 15.06 -0.85
C VAL A 378 -12.11 14.48 -1.09
N ARG A 379 -12.77 13.93 -0.06
CA ARG A 379 -14.17 13.45 -0.13
C ARG A 379 -15.10 14.54 -0.64
N ARG A 380 -15.00 15.76 -0.10
CA ARG A 380 -15.80 16.93 -0.54
C ARG A 380 -15.64 17.23 -2.02
N CYS A 381 -14.43 17.07 -2.57
CA CYS A 381 -14.17 17.25 -4.01
C CYS A 381 -14.89 16.18 -4.84
N LEU A 382 -14.68 14.90 -4.52
CA LEU A 382 -15.29 13.78 -5.25
C LEU A 382 -16.83 13.79 -5.15
N ARG A 383 -17.40 14.12 -3.99
CA ARG A 383 -18.85 14.33 -3.83
C ARG A 383 -19.39 15.46 -4.71
N ALA A 384 -18.66 16.57 -4.81
CA ALA A 384 -19.05 17.69 -5.67
C ALA A 384 -19.02 17.30 -7.17
N GLU A 385 -18.03 16.51 -7.59
CA GLU A 385 -17.99 15.97 -8.94
C GLU A 385 -19.13 14.96 -9.21
N ARG A 386 -19.39 13.99 -8.32
CA ARG A 386 -20.51 13.02 -8.41
C ARG A 386 -21.84 13.75 -8.60
N GLN A 387 -22.06 14.84 -7.85
CA GLN A 387 -23.25 15.69 -7.96
C GLN A 387 -23.28 16.52 -9.26
N GLY A 388 -22.15 17.05 -9.72
CA GLY A 388 -22.03 17.77 -10.99
C GLY A 388 -22.34 16.86 -12.19
N ARG A 389 -21.74 15.67 -12.22
CA ARG A 389 -22.01 14.61 -13.21
C ARG A 389 -23.49 14.21 -13.23
N ALA A 390 -24.10 13.99 -12.05
CA ALA A 390 -25.52 13.65 -11.95
C ALA A 390 -26.43 14.75 -12.53
N ARG A 391 -26.17 16.03 -12.20
CA ARG A 391 -26.93 17.17 -12.76
C ARG A 391 -26.77 17.31 -14.27
N SER A 392 -25.59 17.02 -14.81
CA SER A 392 -25.37 17.02 -16.26
C SER A 392 -26.14 15.91 -16.95
N LYS A 393 -26.15 14.67 -16.39
CA LYS A 393 -26.93 13.55 -16.93
C LYS A 393 -28.44 13.81 -16.90
N THR A 394 -28.97 14.46 -15.85
CA THR A 394 -30.42 14.79 -15.80
C THR A 394 -30.81 15.95 -16.72
N ALA A 395 -29.93 16.93 -16.93
CA ALA A 395 -30.16 18.00 -17.90
C ALA A 395 -30.20 17.47 -19.35
N ASP A 396 -29.24 16.61 -19.71
CA ASP A 396 -29.15 15.98 -21.03
C ASP A 396 -30.34 15.05 -21.30
N ALA A 397 -30.67 14.16 -20.35
CA ALA A 397 -31.87 13.33 -20.44
C ALA A 397 -33.17 14.15 -20.52
N GLY A 398 -33.23 15.31 -19.86
CA GLY A 398 -34.35 16.25 -19.98
C GLY A 398 -34.46 16.90 -21.36
N ALA A 399 -33.33 17.26 -21.98
CA ALA A 399 -33.28 17.79 -23.34
C ALA A 399 -33.70 16.73 -24.38
N VAL A 400 -33.23 15.49 -24.24
CA VAL A 400 -33.63 14.37 -25.11
C VAL A 400 -35.12 14.04 -24.94
N ALA A 401 -35.64 14.03 -23.71
CA ALA A 401 -37.07 13.83 -23.46
C ALA A 401 -37.94 14.94 -24.06
N ALA A 402 -37.49 16.20 -24.02
CA ALA A 402 -38.16 17.32 -24.68
C ALA A 402 -38.15 17.20 -26.22
N ALA A 403 -37.05 16.70 -26.81
CA ALA A 403 -36.96 16.47 -28.25
C ALA A 403 -37.89 15.34 -28.74
N VAL A 404 -38.04 14.26 -27.96
CA VAL A 404 -38.93 13.12 -28.28
C VAL A 404 -40.42 13.45 -28.06
N GLY A 405 -40.74 14.51 -27.32
CA GLY A 405 -42.12 14.86 -26.96
C GLY A 405 -42.99 15.50 -28.04
N THR A 406 -42.51 15.67 -29.28
CA THR A 406 -43.15 16.57 -30.28
C THR A 406 -43.38 15.97 -31.67
N GLU A 407 -43.81 14.70 -31.77
CA GLU A 407 -44.38 14.17 -33.02
C GLU A 407 -45.80 13.62 -32.80
N THR A 408 -46.81 14.35 -33.29
CA THR A 408 -48.20 13.89 -33.42
C THR A 408 -48.64 14.09 -34.87
N PRO A 409 -48.93 13.03 -35.64
CA PRO A 409 -49.31 13.17 -37.04
C PRO A 409 -50.75 13.64 -37.21
N GLN A 410 -50.98 14.57 -38.16
CA GLN A 410 -52.31 14.93 -38.66
C GLN A 410 -52.28 15.04 -40.19
N ASP A 411 -53.22 14.36 -40.86
CA ASP A 411 -53.29 14.24 -42.32
C ASP A 411 -54.06 15.39 -43.00
N GLY A 412 -53.30 16.33 -43.60
CA GLY A 412 -53.70 17.10 -44.80
C GLY A 412 -54.94 18.01 -44.72
N PRO A 413 -55.44 18.52 -45.88
CA PRO A 413 -54.92 18.39 -47.25
C PRO A 413 -54.28 19.68 -47.81
N ILE A 414 -53.81 19.63 -49.06
CA ILE A 414 -53.06 20.70 -49.74
C ILE A 414 -53.99 21.68 -50.48
N THR A 415 -53.71 22.98 -50.38
CA THR A 415 -54.01 23.98 -51.42
C THR A 415 -52.77 24.83 -51.72
N ARG A 416 -52.70 25.39 -52.92
CA ARG A 416 -51.68 26.35 -53.35
C ARG A 416 -52.31 27.75 -53.41
N ASP A 417 -51.54 28.81 -53.14
CA ASP A 417 -51.05 29.75 -54.17
C ASP A 417 -50.32 30.96 -53.54
N ASP A 418 -49.25 31.40 -54.22
CA ASP A 418 -48.60 32.72 -54.33
C ASP A 418 -48.43 33.77 -53.20
N ALA A 419 -47.26 34.43 -53.31
CA ALA A 419 -46.95 35.85 -53.05
C ALA A 419 -46.55 36.40 -51.64
N ALA A 420 -45.21 36.53 -51.50
CA ALA A 420 -44.50 37.81 -51.26
C ALA A 420 -44.19 38.37 -49.83
N ALA A 421 -42.92 38.82 -49.73
CA ALA A 421 -42.39 40.01 -49.03
C ALA A 421 -41.97 39.99 -47.54
N GLY A 422 -40.63 40.06 -47.33
CA GLY A 422 -39.97 40.77 -46.21
C GLY A 422 -39.71 39.97 -44.92
N ALA A 423 -38.71 40.33 -44.09
CA ALA A 423 -37.54 41.18 -44.30
C ALA A 423 -36.47 40.90 -43.20
N ASP A 424 -35.18 41.09 -43.49
CA ASP A 424 -34.09 40.93 -42.51
C ASP A 424 -34.05 42.07 -41.47
N ALA A 425 -33.79 41.71 -40.20
CA ALA A 425 -33.36 42.66 -39.16
C ALA A 425 -32.58 41.94 -38.03
N VAL A 426 -31.26 42.17 -37.96
CA VAL A 426 -30.38 41.68 -36.88
C VAL A 426 -29.73 42.86 -36.16
N ALA A 427 -30.07 43.07 -34.88
CA ALA A 427 -29.55 44.14 -34.03
C ALA A 427 -29.89 43.87 -32.54
N THR A 428 -29.10 44.23 -31.51
CA THR A 428 -27.68 44.65 -31.40
C THR A 428 -27.28 44.75 -29.91
N VAL A 429 -25.98 44.61 -29.58
CA VAL A 429 -25.22 45.37 -28.53
C VAL A 429 -25.56 45.05 -27.03
N PRO A 430 -24.65 45.30 -26.04
CA PRO A 430 -23.32 45.95 -26.09
C PRO A 430 -22.10 45.08 -25.71
N ARG A 431 -20.93 45.59 -26.08
CA ARG A 431 -19.68 45.51 -25.30
C ARG A 431 -19.29 46.94 -24.92
N GLU A 432 -18.74 47.15 -23.73
CA GLU A 432 -17.97 48.36 -23.40
C GLU A 432 -16.46 48.04 -23.39
N ALA A 433 -15.63 49.07 -23.55
CA ALA A 433 -14.17 48.95 -23.57
C ALA A 433 -13.48 50.23 -23.08
N ILE A 434 -12.70 50.10 -22.01
CA ILE A 434 -11.70 51.06 -21.51
C ILE A 434 -10.57 50.19 -20.93
N GLY A 435 -9.27 50.47 -21.12
CA GLY A 435 -8.60 51.47 -21.94
C GLY A 435 -7.10 51.16 -21.93
N THR A 436 -6.36 51.54 -22.97
CA THR A 436 -4.92 51.22 -23.08
C THR A 436 -4.04 52.21 -22.33
N ASP A 437 -3.05 51.72 -21.58
CA ASP A 437 -1.83 52.47 -21.31
C ASP A 437 -0.60 51.53 -21.29
N GLY A 438 0.58 52.07 -21.61
CA GLY A 438 1.76 51.26 -21.96
C GLY A 438 2.85 51.21 -20.88
N GLY A 439 3.44 50.03 -20.64
CA GLY A 439 4.55 49.84 -19.69
C GLY A 439 5.54 48.76 -20.15
N ALA A 440 6.84 49.03 -20.00
CA ALA A 440 7.92 48.20 -20.55
C ALA A 440 8.03 46.79 -19.92
N ALA A 441 8.43 45.81 -20.74
CA ALA A 441 8.71 44.45 -20.29
C ALA A 441 10.18 44.28 -19.81
N PRO A 442 10.42 43.58 -18.69
CA PRO A 442 11.72 43.01 -18.35
C PRO A 442 11.78 41.51 -18.68
N THR A 443 12.75 41.09 -19.49
CA THR A 443 12.94 39.67 -19.88
C THR A 443 13.64 38.88 -18.77
N ALA A 444 13.17 37.66 -18.48
CA ALA A 444 13.84 36.68 -17.61
C ALA A 444 14.22 35.40 -18.42
N PRO A 445 15.27 34.65 -18.03
CA PRO A 445 15.94 33.73 -18.96
C PRO A 445 15.46 32.27 -18.92
N GLU A 446 15.45 31.63 -20.10
CA GLU A 446 15.36 30.17 -20.24
C GLU A 446 16.73 29.46 -20.11
N PRO A 447 16.78 28.17 -19.69
CA PRO A 447 18.01 27.41 -19.54
C PRO A 447 18.58 26.86 -20.87
N PRO A 448 19.91 26.67 -20.99
CA PRO A 448 20.55 26.27 -22.24
C PRO A 448 20.38 24.78 -22.61
N SER A 449 19.76 24.52 -23.75
CA SER A 449 19.65 23.19 -24.35
C SER A 449 20.96 22.73 -25.02
N ARG A 450 21.32 21.43 -24.87
CA ARG A 450 22.52 20.82 -25.48
C ARG A 450 22.14 19.90 -26.66
N PRO A 451 22.75 20.05 -27.85
CA PRO A 451 22.41 19.23 -29.03
C PRO A 451 23.18 17.90 -29.08
N CYS A 452 22.46 16.78 -29.12
CA CYS A 452 23.05 15.45 -29.33
C CYS A 452 23.49 15.23 -30.79
N ARG A 453 24.79 15.38 -31.09
CA ARG A 453 25.36 14.99 -32.39
C ARG A 453 25.79 13.51 -32.40
N ARG A 454 25.00 12.64 -33.03
CA ARG A 454 25.47 11.33 -33.51
C ARG A 454 26.54 11.52 -34.59
N ARG A 455 27.65 10.77 -34.54
CA ARG A 455 28.60 10.65 -35.67
C ARG A 455 29.17 9.23 -35.70
N ARG A 456 29.03 8.54 -36.83
CA ARG A 456 29.75 7.29 -37.12
C ARG A 456 31.16 7.59 -37.63
N VAL A 457 32.10 6.69 -37.38
CA VAL A 457 33.38 6.55 -38.11
C VAL A 457 33.71 5.05 -38.16
N ASP A 458 34.12 4.54 -39.33
CA ASP A 458 34.39 3.12 -39.58
C ASP A 458 35.88 2.86 -39.89
N GLY A 459 36.47 1.87 -39.22
CA GLY A 459 37.76 1.23 -39.60
C GLY A 459 39.07 2.03 -39.38
N PRO A 460 40.25 1.44 -39.69
CA PRO A 460 40.50 0.09 -40.24
C PRO A 460 41.40 -0.82 -39.35
N VAL A 461 41.80 -1.98 -39.90
CA VAL A 461 42.56 -3.08 -39.26
C VAL A 461 44.01 -3.16 -39.77
N PRO A 462 44.99 -3.66 -38.99
CA PRO A 462 46.23 -4.27 -39.50
C PRO A 462 46.35 -5.78 -39.15
N VAL A 463 47.12 -6.54 -39.95
CA VAL A 463 47.25 -8.02 -39.89
C VAL A 463 48.71 -8.48 -40.04
N GLY A 464 49.09 -9.56 -39.33
CA GLY A 464 50.36 -10.31 -39.49
C GLY A 464 51.23 -10.33 -38.22
N SER A 465 52.01 -11.38 -37.89
CA SER A 465 52.26 -12.69 -38.54
C SER A 465 52.74 -13.77 -37.54
N ARG A 466 52.73 -15.06 -37.95
CA ARG A 466 53.28 -16.27 -37.27
C ARG A 466 54.78 -16.48 -37.65
N PRO A 467 55.57 -17.53 -37.23
CA PRO A 467 55.22 -18.84 -36.60
C PRO A 467 56.23 -19.47 -35.56
N ALA A 468 55.97 -20.75 -35.17
CA ALA A 468 56.91 -21.78 -34.63
C ALA A 468 57.51 -21.57 -33.21
N THR A 469 57.90 -22.59 -32.38
CA THR A 469 57.78 -24.08 -32.29
C THR A 469 57.87 -24.45 -30.77
N SER A 470 57.63 -25.66 -30.22
CA SER A 470 57.85 -27.06 -30.65
C SER A 470 56.87 -28.07 -29.97
N ARG A 471 57.15 -29.39 -30.01
CA ARG A 471 56.30 -30.52 -29.53
C ARG A 471 57.00 -31.41 -28.48
N THR A 472 56.22 -32.14 -27.68
CA THR A 472 56.26 -33.62 -27.46
C THR A 472 54.91 -34.02 -26.81
N ASP A 473 54.04 -34.83 -27.44
CA ASP A 473 53.88 -36.31 -27.32
C ASP A 473 53.38 -36.77 -25.92
N GLY A 474 52.41 -37.68 -25.71
CA GLY A 474 51.68 -38.67 -26.53
C GLY A 474 51.65 -40.05 -25.81
N PRO A 475 50.75 -41.04 -26.07
CA PRO A 475 49.67 -41.13 -27.06
C PRO A 475 48.30 -41.73 -26.56
N CYS A 476 47.43 -42.05 -27.54
CA CYS A 476 46.10 -42.71 -27.57
C CYS A 476 45.92 -44.04 -26.76
N ALA A 477 44.74 -44.68 -26.61
CA ALA A 477 43.58 -44.84 -27.52
C ALA A 477 42.27 -45.37 -26.85
N GLY A 478 41.17 -45.49 -27.62
CA GLY A 478 39.95 -46.28 -27.31
C GLY A 478 39.88 -47.61 -28.09
N PRO A 479 38.70 -48.21 -28.43
CA PRO A 479 37.32 -47.77 -28.16
C PRO A 479 36.26 -48.88 -27.83
N SER A 480 35.00 -48.44 -27.60
CA SER A 480 33.72 -49.12 -27.97
C SER A 480 33.05 -50.21 -27.10
N ARG A 481 31.73 -50.35 -27.36
CA ARG A 481 30.77 -51.45 -27.09
C ARG A 481 30.05 -51.60 -25.73
N THR A 482 28.74 -51.36 -25.79
CA THR A 482 27.64 -52.05 -25.06
C THR A 482 27.71 -53.59 -25.24
N PRO A 483 27.20 -54.42 -24.30
CA PRO A 483 25.74 -54.58 -24.09
C PRO A 483 25.29 -55.04 -22.68
N GLY A 484 23.99 -55.33 -22.53
CA GLY A 484 23.56 -56.48 -21.70
C GLY A 484 22.66 -56.18 -20.49
N ARG A 485 21.36 -56.44 -20.63
CA ARG A 485 20.43 -56.69 -19.51
C ARG A 485 20.28 -58.21 -19.32
N PRO A 486 20.12 -58.70 -18.09
CA PRO A 486 19.09 -59.72 -17.88
C PRO A 486 18.21 -59.44 -16.63
N ARG A 487 17.30 -60.37 -16.35
CA ARG A 487 16.22 -60.31 -15.33
C ARG A 487 16.21 -61.61 -14.50
N THR A 488 15.64 -61.53 -13.28
CA THR A 488 15.14 -62.67 -12.46
C THR A 488 16.20 -63.67 -11.93
N ARG A 489 15.96 -64.51 -10.90
CA ARG A 489 14.69 -65.00 -10.29
C ARG A 489 14.84 -65.40 -8.80
N THR A 490 13.70 -65.71 -8.17
CA THR A 490 13.43 -66.37 -6.86
C THR A 490 14.30 -67.63 -6.58
N SER A 491 14.44 -68.25 -5.38
CA SER A 491 13.77 -68.26 -4.04
C SER A 491 14.64 -69.13 -3.08
N GLY A 492 14.42 -69.33 -1.76
CA GLY A 492 13.39 -68.94 -0.78
C GLY A 492 13.16 -70.02 0.31
N ARG A 493 12.22 -69.82 1.26
CA ARG A 493 11.94 -70.60 2.52
C ARG A 493 12.85 -70.28 3.72
N GLY A 494 12.40 -70.35 4.97
CA GLY A 494 11.03 -70.61 5.49
C GLY A 494 10.94 -70.55 7.03
N GLY A 495 9.73 -70.58 7.59
CA GLY A 495 9.47 -70.64 9.04
C GLY A 495 8.60 -71.85 9.45
N PRO A 496 8.44 -72.11 10.77
CA PRO A 496 7.11 -72.09 11.41
C PRO A 496 7.11 -71.22 12.70
N ARG A 497 6.01 -70.64 13.25
CA ARG A 497 4.76 -71.22 13.85
C ARG A 497 5.08 -72.12 15.07
N ARG A 498 4.34 -72.12 16.21
CA ARG A 498 2.93 -71.73 16.50
C ARG A 498 2.65 -71.69 18.04
N ARG A 499 1.71 -70.84 18.52
CA ARG A 499 0.78 -70.92 19.72
C ARG A 499 1.29 -71.45 21.11
N GLY A 500 0.79 -71.01 22.27
CA GLY A 500 -0.22 -69.99 22.64
C GLY A 500 -0.93 -70.32 24.00
N ALA A 501 -1.81 -69.42 24.50
CA ALA A 501 -2.84 -69.62 25.56
C ALA A 501 -2.36 -69.92 27.02
N ASP A 502 -3.08 -69.62 28.13
CA ASP A 502 -4.38 -68.95 28.38
C ASP A 502 -4.54 -68.52 29.89
N LYS A 503 -5.69 -67.93 30.26
CA LYS A 503 -6.39 -67.93 31.59
C LYS A 503 -6.07 -66.93 32.73
N SER A 504 -6.88 -65.86 32.75
CA SER A 504 -7.95 -65.54 33.75
C SER A 504 -7.69 -65.38 35.26
N GLY A 505 -8.23 -64.28 35.82
CA GLY A 505 -8.68 -64.12 37.21
C GLY A 505 -9.55 -62.85 37.36
N ALA A 506 -10.65 -62.87 38.15
CA ALA A 506 -11.56 -61.71 38.28
C ALA A 506 -12.48 -61.76 39.53
N ASP A 507 -12.66 -60.59 40.18
CA ASP A 507 -13.80 -60.19 41.04
C ASP A 507 -13.81 -58.63 40.99
N ARG A 508 -14.92 -57.90 40.75
CA ARG A 508 -16.23 -57.75 41.44
C ARG A 508 -16.17 -56.96 42.75
N GLY A 509 -16.98 -55.89 42.82
CA GLY A 509 -17.16 -55.06 44.02
C GLY A 509 -17.97 -53.79 43.72
N SER A 510 -19.29 -53.85 43.89
CA SER A 510 -20.20 -52.71 43.64
C SER A 510 -20.37 -51.80 44.86
N GLY A 511 -20.61 -50.51 44.64
CA GLY A 511 -21.07 -49.57 45.67
C GLY A 511 -21.55 -48.26 45.03
N ALA A 512 -22.76 -47.78 45.38
CA ALA A 512 -23.40 -46.66 44.70
C ALA A 512 -24.07 -45.68 45.67
N ALA A 513 -24.19 -44.42 45.22
CA ALA A 513 -25.12 -43.36 45.65
C ALA A 513 -25.20 -42.99 47.16
N GLY A 514 -24.87 -41.73 47.46
CA GLY A 514 -25.20 -41.06 48.73
C GLY A 514 -25.50 -39.59 48.49
N LYS A 515 -26.52 -39.03 49.16
CA LYS A 515 -26.96 -37.63 48.99
C LYS A 515 -26.27 -36.69 49.99
N ARG A 516 -26.23 -35.41 49.59
CA ARG A 516 -26.15 -34.23 50.47
C ARG A 516 -27.18 -34.28 51.63
N PRO A 517 -26.84 -33.74 52.81
CA PRO A 517 -27.52 -32.58 53.38
C PRO A 517 -27.15 -31.28 52.61
#